data_AF-A0AAD5VQR7-F1
#
_entry.id   AF-A0AAD5VQR7-F1
#
_cell.length_a   1.000
_cell.length_b   1.000
_cell.length_c   1.000
_cell.angle_alpha   90.00
_cell.angle_beta   90.00
_cell.angle_gamma   90.00
#
_symmetry.space_group_name_H-M   'P 1'
#
loop_
_entity.id
_entity.type
_entity.pdbx_description
1 polymer ?
#
loop_
_entity_poly.entity_id
_entity_poly.type
_entity_poly.pdbx_seq_one_letter_code
_entity_poly.pdbx_strand_id
1 'polypeptide(L)'
;MPSHTPSSALMRLHALDGAPWCWPTWQERTGILHGLFPEDDKHLPPGWTRQNARDVQSYFQNYLVQPSEEKKQQYQSKSNHPGKAVWDDFMKKNWVRWKIHDAVVEELKEWDCHPTAIIIREHNGDQNQWPHADVYAAQILNTLGLKLFGEEAFLPNSSTLPQSVRKPLTVFVQRSWDNLRKAVGRLKANAAKHEADAQASFAELENGYVTKKTVAKAIRNVASWKEVSELFNTAENGQKAEEMLGDLQVIMETLSSLSLVGQLSSQEISSCRTNFQFKRPSNFFKNYRKRKKQPR
;
A
#
# COMPACT_ATOMS: atom_id res chain seq x y z
N MET A 1 -21.48 -2.19 -6.27
CA MET A 1 -22.02 -0.89 -5.84
C MET A 1 -20.95 0.17 -6.03
N PRO A 2 -21.30 1.40 -6.46
CA PRO A 2 -20.35 2.52 -6.49
C PRO A 2 -19.92 2.83 -5.05
N SER A 3 -18.73 2.37 -4.67
CA SER A 3 -18.17 2.66 -3.36
C SER A 3 -17.64 4.10 -3.34
N HIS A 4 -17.79 4.78 -2.19
CA HIS A 4 -17.11 6.06 -1.96
C HIS A 4 -15.62 5.95 -2.31
N THR A 5 -15.07 7.02 -2.85
CA THR A 5 -13.66 7.10 -3.22
C THR A 5 -12.87 7.84 -2.14
N PRO A 6 -11.54 7.66 -2.06
CA PRO A 6 -10.71 8.47 -1.18
C PRO A 6 -10.88 9.98 -1.37
N SER A 7 -11.08 10.40 -2.62
CA SER A 7 -11.43 11.78 -3.00
C SER A 7 -12.67 12.28 -2.26
N SER A 8 -13.76 11.52 -2.29
CA SER A 8 -15.00 11.87 -1.57
C SER A 8 -14.91 11.79 -0.05
N ALA A 9 -14.03 10.92 0.47
CA ALA A 9 -13.81 10.76 1.90
C ALA A 9 -13.07 11.97 2.49
N LEU A 10 -12.06 12.52 1.80
CA LEU A 10 -11.41 13.77 2.21
C LEU A 10 -12.33 14.99 2.09
N MET A 11 -13.21 15.02 1.09
CA MET A 11 -14.24 16.07 1.01
C MET A 11 -15.18 16.06 2.23
N ARG A 12 -15.50 14.87 2.76
CA ARG A 12 -16.30 14.74 3.98
C ARG A 12 -15.56 15.19 5.22
N LEU A 13 -14.28 14.84 5.32
CA LEU A 13 -13.45 15.32 6.41
C LEU A 13 -13.34 16.85 6.40
N HIS A 14 -13.29 17.47 5.21
CA HIS A 14 -13.26 18.93 5.08
C HIS A 14 -14.49 19.61 5.68
N ALA A 15 -15.63 18.94 5.77
CA ALA A 15 -16.81 19.46 6.44
C ALA A 15 -16.63 19.60 7.97
N LEU A 16 -15.57 19.04 8.54
CA LEU A 16 -15.18 19.17 9.94
C LEU A 16 -14.17 20.32 10.07
N ASP A 17 -14.65 21.55 9.84
CA ASP A 17 -13.87 22.78 10.02
C ASP A 17 -12.52 22.79 9.29
N GLY A 18 -12.51 22.27 8.05
CA GLY A 18 -11.32 22.26 7.21
C GLY A 18 -10.38 21.06 7.43
N ALA A 19 -10.77 20.06 8.22
CA ALA A 19 -9.98 18.84 8.40
C ALA A 19 -9.79 18.03 7.09
N PRO A 20 -8.78 17.15 7.00
CA PRO A 20 -7.63 17.06 7.88
C PRO A 20 -6.58 18.16 7.61
N TRP A 21 -6.89 19.15 6.76
CA TRP A 21 -5.90 20.12 6.26
C TRP A 21 -5.42 21.14 7.30
N CYS A 22 -6.14 21.25 8.41
CA CYS A 22 -5.74 22.03 9.59
C CYS A 22 -5.03 21.20 10.66
N TRP A 23 -4.90 19.87 10.50
CA TRP A 23 -4.29 18.99 11.51
C TRP A 23 -2.78 18.87 11.29
N PRO A 24 -1.93 19.24 12.27
CA PRO A 24 -0.48 19.20 12.17
C PRO A 24 0.10 17.90 11.60
N THR A 25 -0.33 16.73 12.09
CA THR A 25 0.16 15.44 11.58
C THR A 25 -0.15 15.23 10.10
N TRP A 26 -1.32 15.67 9.64
CA TRP A 26 -1.67 15.60 8.22
C TRP A 26 -0.89 16.63 7.38
N GLN A 27 -0.67 17.82 7.91
CA GLN A 27 0.13 18.86 7.26
C GLN A 27 1.58 18.40 7.08
N GLU A 28 2.18 17.79 8.11
CA GLU A 28 3.52 17.19 8.03
C GLU A 28 3.59 16.09 6.97
N ARG A 29 2.61 15.17 6.98
CA ARG A 29 2.53 14.09 5.98
C ARG A 29 2.39 14.60 4.56
N THR A 30 1.60 15.65 4.35
CA THR A 30 1.23 16.13 3.02
C THR A 30 2.10 17.26 2.49
N GLY A 31 2.78 17.99 3.38
CA GLY A 31 3.49 19.23 3.08
C GLY A 31 2.57 20.44 2.84
N ILE A 32 1.27 20.34 3.11
CA ILE A 32 0.30 21.42 2.89
C ILE A 32 0.02 22.11 4.22
N LEU A 33 0.77 23.18 4.50
CA LEU A 33 0.87 23.77 5.84
C LEU A 33 -0.20 24.82 6.17
N HIS A 34 -0.86 25.38 5.16
CA HIS A 34 -1.77 26.53 5.34
C HIS A 34 -3.23 26.18 5.05
N GLY A 35 -3.60 24.91 5.20
CA GLY A 35 -4.91 24.40 4.81
C GLY A 35 -5.06 24.25 3.30
N LEU A 36 -6.25 23.79 2.86
CA LEU A 36 -6.51 23.50 1.45
C LEU A 36 -6.87 24.74 0.63
N PHE A 37 -7.50 25.74 1.26
CA PHE A 37 -8.00 26.95 0.60
C PHE A 37 -7.52 28.24 1.31
N PRO A 38 -6.20 28.48 1.43
CA PRO A 38 -5.67 29.69 2.07
C PRO A 38 -5.98 30.95 1.26
N GLU A 39 -6.07 32.12 1.91
CA GLU A 39 -6.33 33.40 1.25
C GLU A 39 -5.17 33.89 0.37
N ASP A 40 -3.93 33.59 0.76
CA ASP A 40 -2.72 33.98 0.03
C ASP A 40 -2.36 32.94 -1.06
N ASP A 41 -2.17 33.41 -2.30
CA ASP A 41 -1.85 32.57 -3.46
C ASP A 41 -0.53 31.81 -3.29
N LYS A 42 0.44 32.37 -2.55
CA LYS A 42 1.75 31.72 -2.33
C LYS A 42 1.66 30.47 -1.46
N HIS A 43 0.55 30.30 -0.73
CA HIS A 43 0.31 29.19 0.18
C HIS A 43 -0.59 28.11 -0.43
N LEU A 44 -1.08 28.30 -1.66
CA LEU A 44 -1.92 27.32 -2.33
C LEU A 44 -1.18 25.97 -2.50
N PRO A 45 -1.92 24.85 -2.53
CA PRO A 45 -1.33 23.56 -2.84
C PRO A 45 -0.49 23.60 -4.13
N PRO A 46 0.66 22.89 -4.17
CA PRO A 46 1.56 22.96 -5.32
C PRO A 46 0.86 22.67 -6.66
N GLY A 47 1.00 23.60 -7.61
CA GLY A 47 0.39 23.53 -8.94
C GLY A 47 -1.06 24.03 -9.01
N TRP A 48 -1.64 24.53 -7.92
CA TRP A 48 -2.94 25.19 -7.95
C TRP A 48 -2.79 26.68 -8.25
N THR A 49 -3.71 27.19 -9.08
CA THR A 49 -4.00 28.62 -9.19
C THR A 49 -5.13 29.00 -8.25
N ARG A 50 -5.35 30.30 -8.01
CA ARG A 50 -6.52 30.78 -7.26
C ARG A 50 -7.84 30.30 -7.87
N GLN A 51 -7.93 30.25 -9.20
CA GLN A 51 -9.12 29.75 -9.89
C GLN A 51 -9.35 28.26 -9.59
N ASN A 52 -8.29 27.45 -9.63
CA ASN A 52 -8.36 26.02 -9.26
C ASN A 52 -8.92 25.86 -7.83
N ALA A 53 -8.40 26.63 -6.88
CA ALA A 53 -8.85 26.58 -5.49
C ALA A 53 -10.34 26.94 -5.35
N ARG A 54 -10.80 28.02 -6.02
CA ARG A 54 -12.21 28.43 -6.02
C ARG A 54 -13.12 27.37 -6.65
N ASP A 55 -12.70 26.80 -7.78
CA ASP A 55 -13.48 25.76 -8.47
C ASP A 55 -13.60 24.49 -7.63
N VAL A 56 -12.51 24.08 -6.97
CA VAL A 56 -12.51 22.92 -6.06
C VAL A 56 -13.36 23.20 -4.82
N GLN A 57 -13.26 24.39 -4.23
CA GLN A 57 -14.05 24.77 -3.06
C GLN A 57 -15.56 24.80 -3.38
N SER A 58 -15.95 25.38 -4.53
CA SER A 58 -17.34 25.36 -5.00
C SER A 58 -17.83 23.93 -5.28
N TYR A 59 -16.97 23.07 -5.85
CA TYR A 59 -17.27 21.66 -6.02
C TYR A 59 -17.53 20.94 -4.68
N PHE A 60 -16.73 21.23 -3.65
CA PHE A 60 -16.91 20.69 -2.30
C PHE A 60 -18.24 21.12 -1.70
N GLN A 61 -18.57 22.41 -1.77
CA GLN A 61 -19.84 22.94 -1.28
C GLN A 61 -21.02 22.23 -1.96
N ASN A 62 -21.01 22.16 -3.30
CA ASN A 62 -22.05 21.49 -4.08
C ASN A 62 -22.18 19.99 -3.76
N TYR A 63 -21.08 19.32 -3.46
CA TYR A 63 -21.09 17.92 -3.02
C TYR A 63 -21.63 17.75 -1.59
N LEU A 64 -21.26 18.63 -0.66
CA LEU A 64 -21.62 18.53 0.75
C LEU A 64 -23.10 18.82 1.01
N VAL A 65 -23.72 19.71 0.21
CA VAL A 65 -25.16 20.03 0.31
C VAL A 65 -26.08 18.92 -0.21
N GLN A 66 -25.53 17.88 -0.84
CA GLN A 66 -26.36 16.78 -1.35
C GLN A 66 -27.06 16.04 -0.19
N PRO A 67 -28.37 15.76 -0.30
CA PRO A 67 -29.20 15.37 0.85
C PRO A 67 -28.98 13.92 1.32
N SER A 68 -28.49 13.05 0.43
CA SER A 68 -28.27 11.63 0.74
C SER A 68 -26.92 11.15 0.25
N GLU A 69 -26.48 10.01 0.79
CA GLU A 69 -25.21 9.38 0.42
C GLU A 69 -25.22 8.90 -1.04
N GLU A 70 -26.36 8.40 -1.51
CA GLU A 70 -26.57 8.01 -2.90
C GLU A 70 -26.50 9.22 -3.83
N LYS A 71 -27.09 10.37 -3.43
CA LYS A 71 -26.99 11.62 -4.19
C LYS A 71 -25.58 12.17 -4.23
N LYS A 72 -24.82 12.05 -3.13
CA LYS A 72 -23.38 12.36 -3.11
C LYS A 72 -22.59 11.49 -4.09
N GLN A 73 -22.85 10.18 -4.12
CA GLN A 73 -22.21 9.27 -5.08
C GLN A 73 -22.59 9.58 -6.53
N GLN A 74 -23.87 9.86 -6.79
CA GLN A 74 -24.35 10.26 -8.12
C GLN A 74 -23.72 11.58 -8.57
N TYR A 75 -23.65 12.57 -7.69
CA TYR A 75 -22.99 13.84 -7.98
C TYR A 75 -21.51 13.63 -8.28
N GLN A 76 -20.78 12.88 -7.45
CA GLN A 76 -19.37 12.59 -7.70
C GLN A 76 -19.16 11.87 -9.05
N SER A 77 -20.02 10.92 -9.41
CA SER A 77 -19.83 10.13 -10.64
C SER A 77 -20.23 10.87 -11.91
N LYS A 78 -21.24 11.74 -11.86
CA LYS A 78 -21.83 12.38 -13.05
C LYS A 78 -21.56 13.89 -13.18
N SER A 79 -20.95 14.51 -12.17
CA SER A 79 -20.70 15.95 -12.21
C SER A 79 -19.62 16.31 -13.22
N ASN A 80 -19.94 17.29 -14.07
CA ASN A 80 -19.00 17.95 -14.98
C ASN A 80 -18.44 19.25 -14.37
N HIS A 81 -18.55 19.42 -13.06
CA HIS A 81 -18.05 20.62 -12.38
C HIS A 81 -16.53 20.76 -12.57
N PRO A 82 -16.00 21.95 -12.96
CA PRO A 82 -14.58 22.13 -13.28
C PRO A 82 -13.66 21.70 -12.13
N GLY A 83 -14.02 22.06 -10.89
CA GLY A 83 -13.27 21.67 -9.69
C GLY A 83 -13.12 20.16 -9.47
N LYS A 84 -14.01 19.32 -10.03
CA LYS A 84 -13.89 17.86 -9.89
C LYS A 84 -12.62 17.33 -10.55
N ALA A 85 -12.35 17.75 -11.79
CA ALA A 85 -11.19 17.27 -12.54
C ALA A 85 -9.87 17.69 -11.88
N VAL A 86 -9.81 18.94 -11.42
CA VAL A 86 -8.67 19.49 -10.66
C VAL A 86 -8.46 18.70 -9.37
N TRP A 87 -9.54 18.43 -8.62
CA TRP A 87 -9.48 17.68 -7.37
C TRP A 87 -9.04 16.22 -7.58
N ASP A 88 -9.62 15.53 -8.55
CA ASP A 88 -9.29 14.13 -8.81
C ASP A 88 -7.84 13.97 -9.31
N ASP A 89 -7.34 14.89 -10.13
CA ASP A 89 -5.93 14.90 -10.56
C ASP A 89 -4.98 15.18 -9.39
N PHE A 90 -5.30 16.18 -8.56
CA PHE A 90 -4.57 16.49 -7.33
C PHE A 90 -4.51 15.26 -6.40
N MET A 91 -5.64 14.58 -6.21
CA MET A 91 -5.71 13.36 -5.41
C MET A 91 -4.90 12.23 -6.01
N LYS A 92 -5.01 11.97 -7.32
CA LYS A 92 -4.27 10.91 -8.00
C LYS A 92 -2.75 11.10 -7.87
N LYS A 93 -2.27 12.33 -8.07
CA LYS A 93 -0.85 12.68 -7.98
C LYS A 93 -0.30 12.49 -6.57
N ASN A 94 -1.06 12.91 -5.56
CA ASN A 94 -0.55 12.96 -4.20
C ASN A 94 -0.87 11.73 -3.34
N TRP A 95 -1.88 10.92 -3.69
CA TRP A 95 -2.28 9.76 -2.88
C TRP A 95 -1.14 8.78 -2.61
N VAL A 96 -0.34 8.49 -3.64
CA VAL A 96 0.85 7.62 -3.53
C VAL A 96 1.95 8.30 -2.73
N ARG A 97 2.18 9.60 -2.99
CA ARG A 97 3.20 10.40 -2.29
C ARG A 97 2.96 10.45 -0.78
N TRP A 98 1.71 10.57 -0.35
CA TRP A 98 1.32 10.64 1.06
C TRP A 98 1.35 9.27 1.77
N LYS A 99 1.63 8.19 1.02
CA LYS A 99 1.77 6.81 1.54
C LYS A 99 0.58 6.35 2.38
N ILE A 100 -0.64 6.75 1.99
CA ILE A 100 -1.86 6.39 2.72
C ILE A 100 -2.14 4.89 2.61
N HIS A 101 -1.95 4.33 1.40
CA HIS A 101 -2.09 2.89 1.19
C HIS A 101 -1.09 2.11 2.04
N ASP A 102 0.17 2.53 2.07
CA ASP A 102 1.23 1.86 2.82
C ASP A 102 0.93 1.90 4.32
N ALA A 103 0.49 3.05 4.85
CA ALA A 103 0.06 3.18 6.24
C ALA A 103 -1.07 2.20 6.59
N VAL A 104 -2.08 2.07 5.72
CA VAL A 104 -3.15 1.07 5.91
C VAL A 104 -2.59 -0.36 5.91
N VAL A 105 -1.72 -0.70 4.96
CA VAL A 105 -1.13 -2.05 4.83
C VAL A 105 -0.28 -2.39 6.06
N GLU A 106 0.47 -1.43 6.59
CA GLU A 106 1.23 -1.58 7.83
C GLU A 106 0.31 -1.87 9.01
N GLU A 107 -0.74 -1.07 9.22
CA GLU A 107 -1.71 -1.31 10.29
C GLU A 107 -2.39 -2.68 10.18
N LEU A 108 -2.77 -3.08 8.96
CA LEU A 108 -3.35 -4.41 8.72
C LEU A 108 -2.37 -5.54 9.10
N LYS A 109 -1.06 -5.35 8.90
CA LYS A 109 -0.04 -6.33 9.31
C LYS A 109 0.16 -6.34 10.81
N GLU A 110 0.24 -5.17 11.44
CA GLU A 110 0.44 -5.04 12.89
C GLU A 110 -0.70 -5.70 13.68
N TRP A 111 -1.92 -5.61 13.18
CA TRP A 111 -3.11 -6.24 13.76
C TRP A 111 -3.42 -7.66 13.26
N ASP A 112 -2.49 -8.30 12.54
CA ASP A 112 -2.63 -9.67 12.00
C ASP A 112 -3.93 -9.88 11.18
N CYS A 113 -4.37 -8.81 10.49
CA CYS A 113 -5.59 -8.76 9.69
C CYS A 113 -5.32 -8.42 8.21
N HIS A 114 -4.07 -8.59 7.77
CA HIS A 114 -3.72 -8.48 6.37
C HIS A 114 -4.42 -9.59 5.55
N PRO A 115 -5.12 -9.28 4.44
CA PRO A 115 -5.94 -10.24 3.69
C PRO A 115 -5.19 -11.52 3.30
N THR A 116 -3.97 -11.37 2.80
CA THR A 116 -3.11 -12.50 2.46
C THR A 116 -2.79 -13.41 3.65
N ALA A 117 -2.51 -12.82 4.82
CA ALA A 117 -2.19 -13.59 6.01
C ALA A 117 -3.43 -14.38 6.49
N ILE A 118 -4.60 -13.75 6.44
CA ILE A 118 -5.89 -14.39 6.72
C ILE A 118 -6.13 -15.58 5.77
N ILE A 119 -5.98 -15.38 4.46
CA ILE A 119 -6.19 -16.45 3.46
C ILE A 119 -5.26 -17.63 3.70
N ILE A 120 -3.98 -17.39 3.99
CA ILE A 120 -3.01 -18.45 4.29
C ILE A 120 -3.41 -19.19 5.59
N ARG A 121 -3.81 -18.45 6.63
CA ARG A 121 -4.12 -18.99 7.96
C ARG A 121 -5.44 -19.76 8.02
N GLU A 122 -6.48 -19.25 7.38
CA GLU A 122 -7.87 -19.71 7.55
C GLU A 122 -8.37 -20.52 6.37
N HIS A 123 -7.82 -20.29 5.17
CA HIS A 123 -8.29 -20.90 3.93
C HIS A 123 -7.21 -21.72 3.22
N ASN A 124 -6.10 -22.06 3.91
CA ASN A 124 -4.96 -22.80 3.35
C ASN A 124 -4.43 -22.20 2.03
N GLY A 125 -4.54 -20.88 1.84
CA GLY A 125 -4.13 -20.23 0.59
C GLY A 125 -5.20 -20.14 -0.50
N ASP A 126 -6.44 -20.61 -0.25
CA ASP A 126 -7.53 -20.51 -1.23
C ASP A 126 -7.99 -19.06 -1.42
N GLN A 127 -7.48 -18.42 -2.47
CA GLN A 127 -7.80 -17.03 -2.79
C GLN A 127 -9.22 -16.81 -3.32
N ASN A 128 -9.96 -17.88 -3.61
CA ASN A 128 -11.39 -17.74 -3.91
C ASN A 128 -12.16 -17.32 -2.66
N GLN A 129 -11.59 -17.55 -1.47
CA GLN A 129 -12.14 -17.14 -0.17
C GLN A 129 -11.49 -15.83 0.29
N TRP A 130 -11.69 -14.77 -0.50
CA TRP A 130 -11.16 -13.45 -0.14
C TRP A 130 -11.91 -12.87 1.07
N PRO A 131 -11.22 -12.48 2.16
CA PRO A 131 -11.87 -12.01 3.38
C PRO A 131 -12.58 -10.67 3.16
N HIS A 132 -13.68 -10.51 3.89
CA HIS A 132 -14.54 -9.34 3.85
C HIS A 132 -13.92 -8.17 4.64
N ALA A 133 -13.67 -7.04 3.95
CA ALA A 133 -12.96 -5.90 4.55
C ALA A 133 -13.68 -5.31 5.76
N ASP A 134 -15.00 -5.31 5.76
CA ASP A 134 -15.87 -4.80 6.83
C ASP A 134 -15.69 -5.51 8.16
N VAL A 135 -15.31 -6.79 8.15
CA VAL A 135 -15.04 -7.57 9.37
C VAL A 135 -13.76 -7.12 10.06
N TYR A 136 -12.75 -6.71 9.29
CA TYR A 136 -11.40 -6.40 9.81
C TYR A 136 -11.12 -4.91 9.90
N ALA A 137 -11.75 -4.08 9.04
CA ALA A 137 -11.46 -2.65 8.95
C ALA A 137 -11.63 -1.94 10.29
N ALA A 138 -12.68 -2.29 11.05
CA ALA A 138 -12.98 -1.68 12.35
C ALA A 138 -11.85 -1.82 13.38
N GLN A 139 -11.04 -2.88 13.27
CA GLN A 139 -9.97 -3.20 14.23
C GLN A 139 -8.81 -2.21 14.14
N ILE A 140 -8.54 -1.67 12.96
CA ILE A 140 -7.41 -0.77 12.72
C ILE A 140 -7.77 0.72 12.70
N LEU A 141 -9.06 1.09 12.76
CA LEU A 141 -9.46 2.49 12.51
C LEU A 141 -8.89 3.48 13.53
N ASN A 142 -8.77 3.10 14.80
CA ASN A 142 -8.24 4.00 15.82
C ASN A 142 -6.73 4.21 15.63
N THR A 143 -5.95 3.14 15.50
CA THR A 143 -4.49 3.25 15.32
C THR A 143 -4.15 3.91 13.98
N LEU A 144 -4.89 3.60 12.92
CA LEU A 144 -4.77 4.27 11.62
C LEU A 144 -5.15 5.75 11.70
N GLY A 145 -6.21 6.10 12.44
CA GLY A 145 -6.62 7.48 12.67
C GLY A 145 -5.51 8.28 13.32
N LEU A 146 -4.92 7.75 14.39
CA LEU A 146 -3.76 8.36 15.06
C LEU A 146 -2.56 8.51 14.12
N LYS A 147 -2.23 7.46 13.35
CA LYS A 147 -1.08 7.46 12.43
C LYS A 147 -1.22 8.39 11.23
N LEU A 148 -2.44 8.58 10.73
CA LEU A 148 -2.69 9.45 9.58
C LEU A 148 -2.92 10.89 9.99
N PHE A 149 -3.65 11.10 11.08
CA PHE A 149 -4.24 12.40 11.41
C PHE A 149 -3.80 12.98 12.75
N GLY A 150 -3.16 12.19 13.62
CA GLY A 150 -2.75 12.63 14.95
C GLY A 150 -3.87 12.54 15.98
N GLU A 151 -3.62 13.10 17.17
CA GLU A 151 -4.57 13.16 18.28
C GLU A 151 -5.76 14.08 17.96
N GLU A 152 -5.59 15.01 17.02
CA GLU A 152 -6.57 15.99 16.56
C GLU A 152 -7.80 15.37 15.90
N ALA A 153 -7.67 14.13 15.40
CA ALA A 153 -8.78 13.39 14.85
C ALA A 153 -9.72 12.81 15.91
N PHE A 154 -9.32 12.78 17.19
CA PHE A 154 -10.06 12.14 18.28
C PHE A 154 -10.94 13.13 19.03
N LEU A 155 -11.93 12.60 19.74
CA LEU A 155 -12.71 13.43 20.66
C LEU A 155 -11.80 13.95 21.79
N PRO A 156 -11.99 15.20 22.25
CA PRO A 156 -11.19 15.77 23.32
C PRO A 156 -11.15 14.85 24.56
N ASN A 157 -9.94 14.58 25.08
CA ASN A 157 -9.71 13.71 26.22
C ASN A 157 -10.22 12.26 26.05
N SER A 158 -10.25 11.75 24.81
CA SER A 158 -10.72 10.39 24.51
C SER A 158 -9.81 9.68 23.50
N SER A 159 -9.69 8.36 23.64
CA SER A 159 -9.11 7.48 22.61
C SER A 159 -10.14 7.07 21.54
N THR A 160 -11.32 7.68 21.55
CA THR A 160 -12.42 7.37 20.64
C THR A 160 -12.39 8.27 19.42
N LEU A 161 -12.27 7.64 18.26
CA LEU A 161 -12.37 8.32 16.97
C LEU A 161 -13.86 8.60 16.64
N PRO A 162 -14.27 9.85 16.34
CA PRO A 162 -15.65 10.19 16.07
C PRO A 162 -16.15 9.57 14.76
N GLN A 163 -17.45 9.30 14.67
CA GLN A 163 -18.02 8.60 13.51
C GLN A 163 -17.88 9.38 12.20
N SER A 164 -17.83 10.71 12.28
CA SER A 164 -17.55 11.60 11.14
C SER A 164 -16.17 11.36 10.52
N VAL A 165 -15.20 10.87 11.30
CA VAL A 165 -13.84 10.54 10.86
C VAL A 165 -13.71 9.05 10.53
N ARG A 166 -14.34 8.17 11.33
CA ARG A 166 -14.37 6.72 11.09
C ARG A 166 -14.90 6.37 9.70
N LYS A 167 -16.02 6.98 9.27
CA LYS A 167 -16.63 6.71 7.95
C LYS A 167 -15.64 6.96 6.78
N PRO A 168 -15.00 8.14 6.67
CA PRO A 168 -13.91 8.39 5.72
C PRO A 168 -12.73 7.41 5.81
N LEU A 169 -12.24 7.09 7.02
CA LEU A 169 -11.13 6.13 7.18
C LEU A 169 -11.50 4.73 6.69
N THR A 170 -12.72 4.27 6.94
CA THR A 170 -13.20 2.99 6.41
C THR A 170 -13.11 2.94 4.88
N VAL A 171 -13.38 4.06 4.19
CA VAL A 171 -13.22 4.15 2.73
C VAL A 171 -11.76 3.96 2.31
N PHE A 172 -10.80 4.52 3.07
CA PHE A 172 -9.37 4.33 2.79
C PHE A 172 -8.94 2.88 2.98
N VAL A 173 -9.44 2.23 4.03
CA VAL A 173 -9.18 0.82 4.31
C VAL A 173 -9.77 -0.07 3.22
N GLN A 174 -11.05 0.10 2.89
CA GLN A 174 -11.72 -0.65 1.82
C GLN A 174 -11.01 -0.48 0.47
N ARG A 175 -10.60 0.74 0.13
CA ARG A 175 -9.89 0.99 -1.13
C ARG A 175 -8.53 0.28 -1.16
N SER A 176 -7.80 0.31 -0.04
CA SER A 176 -6.53 -0.40 0.08
C SER A 176 -6.72 -1.91 0.02
N TRP A 177 -7.77 -2.43 0.64
CA TRP A 177 -8.16 -3.84 0.59
C TRP A 177 -8.46 -4.31 -0.85
N ASP A 178 -9.22 -3.52 -1.62
CA ASP A 178 -9.50 -3.79 -3.03
C ASP A 178 -8.22 -3.75 -3.89
N ASN A 179 -7.31 -2.82 -3.59
CA ASN A 179 -6.03 -2.74 -4.29
C ASN A 179 -5.18 -3.99 -4.02
N LEU A 180 -5.14 -4.48 -2.78
CA LEU A 180 -4.48 -5.73 -2.41
C LEU A 180 -5.12 -6.92 -3.16
N ARG A 181 -6.45 -7.01 -3.18
CA ARG A 181 -7.17 -8.05 -3.93
C ARG A 181 -6.79 -8.07 -5.40
N LYS A 182 -6.77 -6.89 -6.03
CA LYS A 182 -6.37 -6.76 -7.45
C LYS A 182 -4.90 -7.08 -7.67
N ALA A 183 -4.02 -6.69 -6.75
CA ALA A 183 -2.60 -7.01 -6.84
C ALA A 183 -2.38 -8.53 -6.77
N VAL A 184 -3.00 -9.18 -5.80
CA VAL A 184 -2.97 -10.64 -5.64
C VAL A 184 -3.57 -11.34 -6.87
N GLY A 185 -4.70 -10.87 -7.39
CA GLY A 185 -5.29 -11.40 -8.62
C GLY A 185 -4.38 -11.28 -9.85
N ARG A 186 -3.66 -10.15 -10.00
CA ARG A 186 -2.66 -9.98 -11.06
C ARG A 186 -1.47 -10.92 -10.88
N LEU A 187 -0.98 -11.09 -9.64
CA LEU A 187 0.10 -12.04 -9.34
C LEU A 187 -0.32 -13.47 -9.71
N LYS A 188 -1.58 -13.85 -9.42
CA LYS A 188 -2.14 -15.16 -9.79
C LYS A 188 -2.17 -15.34 -11.31
N ALA A 189 -2.70 -14.36 -12.03
CA ALA A 189 -2.79 -14.41 -13.50
C ALA A 189 -1.40 -14.49 -14.16
N ASN A 190 -0.38 -13.92 -13.53
CA ASN A 190 0.99 -13.87 -14.05
C ASN A 190 1.91 -14.94 -13.44
N ALA A 191 1.40 -15.86 -12.61
CA ALA A 191 2.24 -16.79 -11.86
C ALA A 191 3.13 -17.66 -12.78
N ALA A 192 2.53 -18.25 -13.83
CA ALA A 192 3.25 -19.04 -14.83
C ALA A 192 4.27 -18.19 -15.62
N LYS A 193 3.97 -16.90 -15.84
CA LYS A 193 4.93 -15.99 -16.47
C LYS A 193 6.13 -15.73 -15.56
N HIS A 194 5.90 -15.50 -14.26
CA HIS A 194 7.00 -15.32 -13.31
C HIS A 194 7.90 -16.55 -13.23
N GLU A 195 7.32 -17.75 -13.27
CA GLU A 195 8.08 -19.00 -13.35
C GLU A 195 8.92 -19.08 -14.64
N ALA A 196 8.31 -18.84 -15.80
CA ALA A 196 9.00 -18.87 -17.09
C ALA A 196 10.12 -17.81 -17.17
N ASP A 197 9.87 -16.58 -16.70
CA ASP A 197 10.87 -15.50 -16.67
C ASP A 197 12.05 -15.84 -15.74
N ALA A 198 11.77 -16.50 -14.61
CA ALA A 198 12.80 -16.98 -13.67
C ALA A 198 13.65 -18.09 -14.30
N GLN A 199 13.02 -19.12 -14.87
CA GLN A 199 13.70 -20.23 -15.54
C GLN A 199 14.53 -19.75 -16.74
N ALA A 200 13.96 -18.88 -17.59
CA ALA A 200 14.67 -18.34 -18.75
C ALA A 200 15.88 -17.49 -18.34
N SER A 201 15.76 -16.68 -17.29
CA SER A 201 16.88 -15.86 -16.80
C SER A 201 17.98 -16.69 -16.16
N PHE A 202 17.63 -17.82 -15.56
CA PHE A 202 18.60 -18.75 -15.00
C PHE A 202 19.31 -19.54 -16.10
N ALA A 203 18.58 -20.04 -17.09
CA ALA A 203 19.15 -20.71 -18.27
C ALA A 203 20.06 -19.78 -19.09
N GLU A 204 19.76 -18.46 -19.15
CA GLU A 204 20.63 -17.45 -19.77
C GLU A 204 22.00 -17.36 -19.07
N LEU A 205 22.07 -17.65 -17.76
CA LEU A 205 23.33 -17.68 -17.01
C LEU A 205 24.11 -18.97 -17.23
N GLU A 206 23.43 -20.10 -17.39
CA GLU A 206 24.09 -21.39 -17.65
C GLU A 206 24.71 -21.45 -19.05
N ASN A 207 24.05 -20.86 -20.05
CA ASN A 207 24.45 -20.95 -21.46
C ASN A 207 25.18 -19.70 -21.99
N GLY A 208 25.18 -18.60 -21.22
CA GLY A 208 25.63 -17.28 -21.67
C GLY A 208 26.81 -16.72 -20.89
N TYR A 209 27.22 -15.49 -21.25
CA TYR A 209 28.25 -14.78 -20.52
C TYR A 209 27.71 -14.21 -19.20
N VAL A 210 28.27 -14.69 -18.09
CA VAL A 210 27.83 -14.31 -16.75
C VAL A 210 28.35 -12.91 -16.40
N THR A 211 27.44 -11.96 -16.20
CA THR A 211 27.75 -10.59 -15.78
C THR A 211 26.99 -10.23 -14.51
N LYS A 212 27.48 -9.24 -13.76
CA LYS A 212 26.76 -8.69 -12.60
C LYS A 212 25.32 -8.28 -12.95
N LYS A 213 25.10 -7.74 -14.16
CA LYS A 213 23.79 -7.31 -14.65
C LYS A 213 22.84 -8.48 -14.91
N THR A 214 23.32 -9.56 -15.54
CA THR A 214 22.51 -10.74 -15.83
C THR A 214 22.16 -11.51 -14.55
N VAL A 215 23.11 -11.60 -13.61
CA VAL A 215 22.86 -12.19 -12.27
C VAL A 215 21.84 -11.36 -11.49
N ALA A 216 21.96 -10.04 -11.46
CA ALA A 216 20.99 -9.17 -10.78
C ALA A 216 19.58 -9.22 -11.41
N LYS A 217 19.48 -9.48 -12.72
CA LYS A 217 18.20 -9.74 -13.41
C LYS A 217 17.62 -11.07 -12.96
N ALA A 218 18.40 -12.15 -12.96
CA ALA A 218 17.97 -13.47 -12.52
C ALA A 218 17.51 -13.46 -11.05
N ILE A 219 18.26 -12.82 -10.15
CA ILE A 219 17.89 -12.68 -8.73
C ILE A 219 16.51 -12.04 -8.59
N ARG A 220 16.24 -10.96 -9.33
CA ARG A 220 14.93 -10.30 -9.28
C ARG A 220 13.80 -11.20 -9.77
N ASN A 221 14.01 -11.89 -10.89
CA ASN A 221 12.99 -12.75 -11.47
C ASN A 221 12.70 -13.98 -10.59
N VAL A 222 13.73 -14.64 -10.06
CA VAL A 222 13.56 -15.77 -9.13
C VAL A 222 12.94 -15.30 -7.81
N ALA A 223 13.31 -14.14 -7.28
CA ALA A 223 12.68 -13.59 -6.07
C ALA A 223 11.18 -13.29 -6.28
N SER A 224 10.79 -12.73 -7.44
CA SER A 224 9.38 -12.54 -7.77
C SER A 224 8.63 -13.86 -7.90
N TRP A 225 9.24 -14.89 -8.50
CA TRP A 225 8.64 -16.22 -8.59
C TRP A 225 8.50 -16.89 -7.21
N LYS A 226 9.49 -16.74 -6.32
CA LYS A 226 9.42 -17.21 -4.94
C LYS A 226 8.25 -16.57 -4.19
N GLU A 227 8.12 -15.25 -4.26
CA GLU A 227 7.02 -14.51 -3.60
C GLU A 227 5.65 -15.03 -4.05
N VAL A 228 5.48 -15.21 -5.36
CA VAL A 228 4.29 -15.82 -5.96
C VAL A 228 4.08 -17.24 -5.40
N SER A 229 5.10 -18.09 -5.44
CA SER A 229 5.00 -19.49 -5.00
C SER A 229 4.63 -19.62 -3.52
N GLU A 230 5.16 -18.76 -2.68
CA GLU A 230 4.84 -18.69 -1.25
C GLU A 230 3.42 -18.17 -1.01
N LEU A 231 2.97 -17.21 -1.81
CA LEU A 231 1.61 -16.68 -1.75
C LEU A 231 0.55 -17.72 -2.17
N PHE A 232 0.89 -18.61 -3.10
CA PHE A 232 0.02 -19.65 -3.63
C PHE A 232 0.22 -21.03 -2.97
N ASN A 233 1.00 -21.11 -1.88
CA ASN A 233 1.28 -22.35 -1.17
C ASN A 233 1.80 -23.50 -2.05
N THR A 234 2.47 -23.20 -3.15
CA THR A 234 3.17 -24.20 -3.97
C THR A 234 4.53 -24.46 -3.34
N ALA A 235 4.56 -25.26 -2.27
CA ALA A 235 5.75 -25.51 -1.46
C ALA A 235 6.95 -26.00 -2.28
N GLU A 236 6.71 -26.84 -3.28
CA GLU A 236 7.72 -27.33 -4.22
C GLU A 236 8.34 -26.20 -5.05
N ASN A 237 7.52 -25.32 -5.64
CA ASN A 237 8.00 -24.18 -6.42
C ASN A 237 8.71 -23.15 -5.52
N GLY A 238 8.22 -22.97 -4.29
CA GLY A 238 8.88 -22.10 -3.31
C GLY A 238 10.27 -22.61 -2.94
N GLN A 239 10.43 -23.92 -2.78
CA GLN A 239 11.72 -24.55 -2.51
C GLN A 239 12.66 -24.45 -3.72
N LYS A 240 12.17 -24.76 -4.92
CA LYS A 240 12.95 -24.62 -6.17
C LYS A 240 13.46 -23.19 -6.37
N ALA A 241 12.60 -22.19 -6.13
CA ALA A 241 13.00 -20.79 -6.21
C ALA A 241 14.05 -20.42 -5.15
N GLU A 242 13.99 -21.01 -3.95
CA GLU A 242 15.00 -20.77 -2.91
C GLU A 242 16.35 -21.40 -3.25
N GLU A 243 16.35 -22.61 -3.80
CA GLU A 243 17.55 -23.28 -4.31
C GLU A 243 18.21 -22.44 -5.41
N MET A 244 17.44 -21.98 -6.40
CA MET A 244 17.94 -21.09 -7.45
C MET A 244 18.50 -19.76 -6.91
N LEU A 245 17.90 -19.18 -5.86
CA LEU A 245 18.46 -17.97 -5.22
C LEU A 245 19.80 -18.26 -4.51
N GLY A 246 19.93 -19.44 -3.90
CA GLY A 246 21.19 -19.91 -3.32
C GLY A 246 22.29 -19.99 -4.37
N ASP A 247 22.02 -20.63 -5.51
CA ASP A 247 22.97 -20.76 -6.61
C ASP A 247 23.37 -19.39 -7.18
N LEU A 248 22.41 -18.49 -7.37
CA LEU A 248 22.68 -17.12 -7.83
C LEU A 248 23.57 -16.33 -6.87
N GLN A 249 23.44 -16.56 -5.57
CA GLN A 249 24.29 -15.91 -4.58
C GLN A 249 25.74 -16.42 -4.69
N VAL A 250 25.94 -17.73 -4.86
CA VAL A 250 27.27 -18.33 -5.08
C VAL A 250 27.92 -17.76 -6.35
N ILE A 251 27.15 -17.65 -7.45
CA ILE A 251 27.61 -17.05 -8.72
C ILE A 251 28.03 -15.58 -8.52
N MET A 252 27.25 -14.81 -7.76
CA MET A 252 27.55 -13.41 -7.50
C MET A 252 28.81 -13.24 -6.65
N GLU A 253 29.03 -14.10 -5.66
CA GLU A 253 30.22 -14.10 -4.80
C GLU A 253 31.47 -14.50 -5.60
N THR A 254 31.38 -15.50 -6.49
CA THR A 254 32.48 -15.88 -7.40
C THR A 254 32.81 -14.79 -8.42
N LEU A 255 31.82 -14.11 -9.01
CA LEU A 255 32.09 -12.95 -9.86
C LEU A 255 32.75 -11.79 -9.10
N SER A 256 32.35 -11.60 -7.84
CA SER A 256 32.91 -10.55 -6.99
C SER A 256 34.35 -10.85 -6.61
N SER A 257 34.68 -12.11 -6.32
CA SER A 257 36.05 -12.56 -6.03
C SER A 257 36.95 -12.59 -7.26
N LEU A 258 36.42 -12.90 -8.45
CA LEU A 258 37.14 -12.77 -9.72
C LEU A 258 37.37 -11.30 -10.11
N SER A 259 36.49 -10.38 -9.67
CA SER A 259 36.65 -8.94 -9.85
C SER A 259 37.60 -8.27 -8.84
N LEU A 260 38.36 -9.02 -8.02
CA LEU A 260 39.43 -8.49 -7.18
C LEU A 260 40.70 -8.05 -7.97
N VAL A 261 40.51 -7.64 -9.22
CA VAL A 261 41.24 -6.53 -9.85
C VAL A 261 40.21 -5.44 -10.18
N GLY A 262 39.88 -4.61 -9.20
CA GLY A 262 38.99 -3.45 -9.38
C GLY A 262 37.92 -3.31 -8.29
N GLN A 263 38.27 -2.59 -7.23
CA GLN A 263 37.38 -2.18 -6.14
C GLN A 263 36.04 -1.62 -6.65
N LEU A 264 34.93 -1.94 -5.97
CA LEU A 264 33.89 -0.98 -5.58
C LEU A 264 32.91 -1.61 -4.56
N SER A 265 32.29 -0.73 -3.76
CA SER A 265 31.93 -0.90 -2.35
C SER A 265 30.57 -1.52 -2.06
N SER A 266 30.46 -2.11 -0.86
CA SER A 266 29.30 -2.82 -0.27
C SER A 266 27.99 -2.01 -0.11
N GLN A 267 27.87 -0.81 -0.70
CA GLN A 267 26.69 0.04 -0.55
C GLN A 267 25.54 -0.31 -1.51
N GLU A 268 25.81 -0.91 -2.68
CA GLU A 268 24.77 -1.21 -3.67
C GLU A 268 23.89 -2.42 -3.30
N ILE A 269 24.40 -3.35 -2.49
CA ILE A 269 23.66 -4.54 -2.01
C ILE A 269 22.56 -4.15 -1.00
N SER A 270 22.72 -3.02 -0.30
CA SER A 270 21.74 -2.54 0.69
C SER A 270 20.51 -1.89 0.04
N SER A 271 20.70 -1.19 -1.09
CA SER A 271 19.63 -0.44 -1.78
C SER A 271 18.59 -1.35 -2.46
N CYS A 272 19.01 -2.49 -3.01
CA CYS A 272 18.10 -3.47 -3.62
C CYS A 272 17.24 -4.20 -2.57
N ARG A 273 17.68 -4.27 -1.31
CA ARG A 273 16.88 -4.84 -0.20
C ARG A 273 15.80 -3.89 0.30
N THR A 274 15.90 -2.58 0.09
CA THR A 274 14.99 -1.61 0.74
C THR A 274 13.72 -1.29 -0.05
N ASN A 275 13.72 -1.46 -1.38
CA ASN A 275 12.61 -1.00 -2.23
C ASN A 275 11.51 -2.05 -2.51
N PHE A 276 11.68 -3.32 -2.11
CA PHE A 276 10.68 -4.38 -2.33
C PHE A 276 10.44 -5.26 -1.09
N GLN A 277 10.81 -4.77 0.09
CA GLN A 277 10.52 -5.45 1.34
C GLN A 277 9.04 -5.27 1.74
N PHE A 278 8.19 -6.20 1.30
CA PHE A 278 7.31 -6.85 2.28
C PHE A 278 8.25 -7.52 3.31
N LYS A 279 8.66 -6.77 4.34
CA LYS A 279 9.41 -7.35 5.48
C LYS A 279 8.59 -8.50 6.03
N ARG A 280 9.03 -9.73 5.76
CA ARG A 280 8.63 -10.92 6.51
C ARG A 280 8.99 -10.69 7.98
N PRO A 281 8.08 -10.89 8.94
CA PRO A 281 8.48 -11.17 10.31
C PRO A 281 9.02 -12.60 10.32
N SER A 282 10.34 -12.76 10.46
CA SER A 282 11.07 -14.04 10.62
C SER A 282 10.69 -14.83 11.89
N ASN A 283 9.66 -14.41 12.62
CA ASN A 283 9.27 -14.94 13.93
C ASN A 283 7.90 -15.65 13.97
N PHE A 284 7.12 -15.66 12.89
CA PHE A 284 5.73 -16.16 12.95
C PHE A 284 5.66 -17.68 13.19
N PHE A 285 6.51 -18.49 12.53
CA PHE A 285 6.50 -19.95 12.71
C PHE A 285 7.15 -20.43 14.01
N LYS A 286 8.04 -19.64 14.65
CA LYS A 286 8.72 -20.06 15.89
C LYS A 286 7.82 -19.97 17.13
N ASN A 287 6.85 -19.05 17.15
CA ASN A 287 5.97 -18.85 18.30
C ASN A 287 4.77 -19.81 18.34
N TYR A 288 4.36 -20.35 17.19
CA TYR A 288 3.23 -21.29 17.13
C TYR A 288 3.55 -22.67 17.76
N ARG A 289 4.81 -23.09 17.75
CA ARG A 289 5.25 -24.37 18.35
C ARG A 289 5.38 -24.32 19.87
N LYS A 290 5.51 -23.13 20.48
CA LYS A 290 5.66 -22.97 21.94
C LYS A 290 4.33 -22.93 22.72
N ARG A 291 3.20 -22.60 22.08
CA ARG A 291 1.90 -22.49 22.78
C ARG A 291 1.10 -23.80 22.89
N LYS A 292 1.54 -24.91 22.30
CA LYS A 292 0.89 -26.23 22.43
C LYS A 292 1.35 -27.08 23.63
N LYS A 293 2.14 -26.53 24.56
CA LYS A 293 2.55 -27.23 25.78
C LYS A 293 2.24 -26.39 27.03
N GLN A 294 0.97 -26.26 27.36
CA GLN A 294 0.52 -26.19 28.75
C GLN A 294 -0.75 -27.03 28.88
N PRO A 295 -0.72 -28.17 29.60
CA PRO A 295 -1.94 -28.80 30.06
C PRO A 295 -2.55 -27.96 31.21
N ARG A 296 -3.88 -28.05 31.32
CA ARG A 296 -4.67 -27.47 32.41
C ARG A 296 -4.26 -28.02 33.77
#